data_AF-X1F6S5-F1
#
_entry.id   AF-X1F6S5-F1
#
_cell.length_a   1.000
_cell.length_b   1.000
_cell.length_c   1.000
_cell.angle_alpha   90.00
_cell.angle_beta   90.00
_cell.angle_gamma   90.00
#
_symmetry.space_group_name_H-M   'P 1'
#
loop_
_entity.id
_entity.type
_entity.pdbx_description
1 polymer ?
#
loop_
_entity_poly.entity_id
_entity_poly.type
_entity_poly.pdbx_seq_one_letter_code
_entity_poly.pdbx_strand_id
1 'polypeptide(L)' 'AELLRLDLPAERVEVLMETWYIDEKDVPPRTWTTAQTLGFVKAGLITHNRAVTELERIGYNPEHIGVYMESIE' A
#
# COMPACT_ATOMS: atom_id res chain seq x y z
N ALA A 1 7.08 -25.71 8.48
CA ALA A 1 5.75 -25.08 8.54
C ALA A 1 5.37 -24.88 10.00
N GLU A 2 5.55 -23.67 10.52
CA GLU A 2 5.34 -23.34 11.95
C GLU A 2 3.86 -23.40 12.39
N LEU A 3 2.92 -23.45 11.46
CA LEU A 3 1.48 -23.45 11.73
C LEU A 3 0.94 -24.76 12.33
N LEU A 4 1.63 -25.90 12.14
CA LEU A 4 1.25 -27.20 12.73
C LEU A 4 1.64 -27.34 14.21
N ARG A 5 2.35 -26.35 14.79
CA ARG A 5 2.74 -26.35 16.22
C ARG A 5 1.69 -25.72 17.13
N LEU A 6 0.67 -25.09 16.56
CA LEU A 6 -0.50 -24.62 17.29
C LEU A 6 -1.53 -25.74 17.16
N ASP A 7 -2.04 -26.23 18.30
CA ASP A 7 -3.04 -27.30 18.43
C ASP A 7 -4.41 -26.86 17.86
N LEU A 8 -4.42 -26.49 16.59
CA LEU A 8 -5.57 -26.04 15.83
C LEU A 8 -6.10 -27.24 15.03
N PRO A 9 -7.41 -27.54 15.12
CA PRO A 9 -8.02 -28.63 14.34
C PRO A 9 -7.71 -28.46 12.85
N ALA A 10 -7.34 -29.55 12.17
CA ALA A 10 -6.90 -29.55 10.78
C ALA A 10 -7.86 -28.83 9.81
N GLU A 11 -9.17 -28.91 10.07
CA GLU A 11 -10.21 -28.21 9.30
C GLU A 11 -10.05 -26.68 9.32
N ARG A 12 -9.54 -26.08 10.41
CA ARG A 12 -9.30 -24.62 10.47
C ARG A 12 -8.07 -24.21 9.68
N VAL A 13 -7.11 -25.11 9.49
CA VAL A 13 -5.88 -24.82 8.73
C VAL A 13 -6.18 -24.76 7.24
N GLU A 14 -7.03 -25.65 6.72
CA GLU A 14 -7.45 -25.60 5.30
C GLU A 14 -8.17 -24.29 4.95
N VAL A 15 -9.14 -23.85 5.77
CA VAL A 15 -9.85 -22.57 5.56
C VAL A 15 -8.89 -21.37 5.61
N LEU A 16 -7.91 -21.40 6.51
CA LEU A 16 -6.88 -20.36 6.57
C LEU A 16 -6.01 -20.39 5.32
N MET A 17 -5.60 -21.55 4.82
CA MET A 17 -4.78 -21.65 3.62
C MET A 17 -5.53 -21.23 2.34
N GLU A 18 -6.83 -21.48 2.25
CA GLU A 18 -7.70 -20.95 1.19
C GLU A 18 -7.80 -19.41 1.25
N THR A 19 -7.84 -18.83 2.44
CA THR A 19 -7.90 -17.37 2.64
C THR A 19 -6.60 -16.66 2.22
N TRP A 20 -5.47 -17.37 2.22
CA TRP A 20 -4.16 -16.81 1.87
C TRP A 20 -3.80 -16.94 0.39
N TYR A 21 -4.66 -17.52 -0.45
CA TYR A 21 -4.48 -17.52 -1.89
C TYR A 21 -4.84 -16.13 -2.46
N ILE A 22 -3.85 -15.25 -2.50
CA ILE A 22 -3.94 -13.95 -3.19
C ILE A 22 -3.69 -14.22 -4.67
N ASP A 23 -4.71 -14.05 -5.52
CA ASP A 23 -4.58 -14.16 -6.97
C ASP A 23 -3.55 -13.12 -7.45
N GLU A 24 -2.74 -13.43 -8.47
CA GLU A 24 -1.70 -12.51 -8.97
C GLU A 24 -2.30 -11.19 -9.47
N LYS A 25 -3.60 -11.20 -9.77
CA LYS A 25 -4.43 -10.03 -10.13
C LYS A 25 -4.75 -9.11 -8.96
N ASP A 26 -4.66 -9.59 -7.73
CA ASP A 26 -4.86 -8.82 -6.50
C ASP A 26 -3.56 -8.21 -5.98
N VAL A 27 -2.44 -8.38 -6.69
CA VAL A 27 -1.18 -7.71 -6.38
C VAL A 27 -1.36 -6.21 -6.67
N PRO A 28 -1.31 -5.33 -5.65
CA PRO A 28 -1.45 -3.91 -5.89
C PRO A 28 -0.34 -3.42 -6.82
N PRO A 29 -0.63 -2.46 -7.71
CA PRO A 29 0.39 -1.88 -8.57
C PRO A 29 1.54 -1.35 -7.72
N ARG A 30 2.78 -1.54 -8.19
CA ARG A 30 3.96 -0.98 -7.51
C ARG A 30 3.89 0.54 -7.53
N THR A 31 3.49 1.13 -6.42
CA THR A 31 3.54 2.57 -6.16
C THR A 31 4.85 2.94 -5.49
N TRP A 32 5.22 4.23 -5.58
CA TRP A 32 6.26 4.77 -4.71
C TRP A 32 5.78 4.82 -3.26
N THR A 33 6.70 4.81 -2.30
CA THR A 33 6.33 5.10 -0.90
C THR A 33 5.94 6.58 -0.75
N THR A 34 5.22 6.92 0.31
CA THR A 34 4.90 8.31 0.66
C THR A 34 6.16 9.17 0.65
N ALA A 35 7.22 8.73 1.34
CA ALA A 35 8.49 9.48 1.40
C ALA A 35 9.14 9.68 0.03
N GLN A 36 9.09 8.68 -0.86
CA GLN A 36 9.60 8.80 -2.23
C GLN A 36 8.78 9.81 -3.03
N THR A 37 7.46 9.70 -3.02
CA THR A 37 6.55 10.62 -3.73
C THR A 37 6.78 12.07 -3.30
N LEU A 38 6.82 12.33 -1.99
CA LEU A 38 7.07 13.69 -1.47
C LEU A 38 8.46 14.19 -1.84
N GLY A 39 9.48 13.32 -1.76
CA GLY A 39 10.84 13.64 -2.18
C GLY A 39 10.94 14.00 -3.67
N PHE A 40 10.23 13.29 -4.54
CA PHE A 40 10.22 13.53 -5.98
C PHE A 40 9.51 14.82 -6.36
N VAL A 41 8.40 15.17 -5.70
CA VAL A 41 7.77 16.50 -5.88
C VAL A 41 8.70 17.61 -5.45
N LYS A 42 9.28 17.49 -4.25
CA LYS A 42 10.18 18.51 -3.71
C LYS A 42 11.39 18.73 -4.61
N ALA A 43 11.89 17.67 -5.23
CA ALA A 43 12.98 17.73 -6.19
C ALA A 43 12.56 18.15 -7.61
N GLY A 44 11.27 18.39 -7.87
CA GLY A 44 10.73 18.73 -9.19
C GLY A 44 10.80 17.59 -10.21
N LEU A 45 11.01 16.34 -9.77
CA LEU A 45 11.11 15.16 -10.62
C LEU A 45 9.73 14.66 -11.09
N ILE A 46 8.68 14.99 -10.35
CA ILE A 46 7.29 14.76 -10.73
C ILE A 46 6.46 16.02 -10.48
N THR A 47 5.35 16.16 -11.20
CA THR A 47 4.44 17.30 -11.01
C THR A 47 3.60 17.13 -9.74
N HIS A 48 3.09 18.25 -9.21
CA HIS A 48 2.16 18.25 -8.08
C HIS A 48 0.95 17.35 -8.33
N ASN A 49 0.32 17.46 -9.50
CA ASN A 49 -0.82 16.61 -9.89
C ASN A 49 -0.43 15.12 -9.90
N ARG A 50 0.75 14.78 -10.43
CA ARG A 50 1.23 13.38 -10.45
C ARG A 50 1.38 12.82 -9.03
N ALA A 51 1.81 13.63 -8.07
CA ALA A 51 1.97 13.23 -6.69
C ALA A 51 0.65 13.05 -5.95
N VAL A 52 -0.33 13.92 -6.20
CA VAL A 52 -1.71 13.76 -5.72
C VAL A 52 -2.26 12.41 -6.18
N THR A 53 -2.18 12.10 -7.49
CA THR A 53 -2.63 10.80 -8.02
C THR A 53 -1.89 9.62 -7.40
N GLU A 54 -0.60 9.77 -7.11
CA GLU A 54 0.17 8.69 -6.48
C GLU A 54 -0.25 8.46 -5.03
N LEU A 55 -0.47 9.53 -4.25
CA LEU A 55 -0.96 9.43 -2.87
C LEU A 55 -2.38 8.85 -2.78
N GLU A 56 -3.25 9.19 -3.74
CA GLU A 56 -4.58 8.55 -3.87
C GLU A 56 -4.45 7.04 -4.11
N ARG A 57 -3.52 6.62 -4.98
CA ARG A 57 -3.27 5.19 -5.27
C ARG A 57 -2.71 4.42 -4.08
N ILE A 58 -1.97 5.09 -3.19
CA ILE A 58 -1.46 4.51 -1.94
C ILE A 58 -2.54 4.48 -0.85
N GLY A 59 -3.69 5.15 -1.07
CA GLY A 59 -4.86 5.09 -0.20
C GLY A 59 -5.06 6.30 0.72
N TYR A 60 -4.36 7.42 0.48
CA TYR A 60 -4.60 8.64 1.25
C TYR A 60 -5.89 9.33 0.82
N ASN A 61 -6.57 9.94 1.80
CA ASN A 61 -7.74 10.77 1.55
C ASN A 61 -7.34 12.21 1.16
N PRO A 62 -8.28 13.03 0.65
CA PRO A 62 -7.98 14.40 0.23
C PRO A 62 -7.41 15.30 1.33
N GLU A 63 -7.82 15.10 2.58
CA GLU A 63 -7.31 15.87 3.74
C GLU A 63 -5.81 15.61 3.96
N HIS A 64 -5.40 14.35 4.04
CA HIS A 64 -3.99 13.98 4.22
C HIS A 64 -3.14 14.46 3.05
N ILE A 65 -3.66 14.32 1.82
CA ILE A 65 -2.97 14.80 0.61
C ILE A 65 -2.76 16.30 0.68
N GLY A 66 -3.78 17.07 1.08
CA GLY A 66 -3.67 18.52 1.26
C GLY A 66 -2.56 18.90 2.23
N VAL A 67 -2.54 18.30 3.41
CA VAL A 67 -1.49 18.53 4.43
C VAL A 67 -0.10 18.22 3.89
N TYR A 68 0.06 17.09 3.17
CA TYR A 68 1.34 16.75 2.58
C TYR A 68 1.80 17.74 1.52
N MET A 69 0.89 18.18 0.65
CA MET A 69 1.21 19.13 -0.42
C MET A 69 1.60 20.50 0.15
N GLU A 70 0.85 21.01 1.13
CA GLU A 70 1.18 22.25 1.84
C GLU A 70 2.53 22.17 2.57
N SER A 71 2.93 20.98 3.04
CA SER A 71 4.21 20.79 3.74
C SER A 71 5.44 20.77 2.82
N ILE A 72 5.24 20.65 1.50
CA ILE A 72 6.33 20.60 0.52
C ILE A 72 6.60 21.97 -0.12
N GLU A 73 5.61 22.88 -0.13
CA GLU A 73 5.79 24.29 -0.49
C GLU A 73 6.79 25.00 0.45
#